data_AF-A0A815G6I9-F1
#
_entry.id   AF-A0A815G6I9-F1
#
_cell.length_a   1.000
_cell.length_b   1.000
_cell.length_c   1.000
_cell.angle_alpha   90.00
_cell.angle_beta   90.00
_cell.angle_gamma   90.00
#
_symmetry.space_group_name_H-M   'P 1'
#
loop_
_entity.id
_entity.type
_entity.pdbx_description
1 polymer ?
#
loop_
_entity_poly.entity_id
_entity_poly.type
_entity_poly.pdbx_seq_one_letter_code
_entity_poly.pdbx_strand_id
1 'polypeptide(L)' 'MNSSDTPANSSGFKTGLTWDLTPYEQQRKSHELLHDEELLISPKSLQSELTCPICLDLLRNTRTTKECLHR' A
#
# COMPACT_ATOMS: atom_id res chain seq x y z
N MET A 1 -39.99 1.60 -18.77
CA MET A 1 -39.37 0.62 -17.86
C MET A 1 -38.35 -0.18 -18.67
N ASN A 2 -37.07 -0.12 -18.32
CA ASN A 2 -36.21 -1.28 -18.57
C ASN A 2 -35.32 -1.46 -17.35
N SER A 3 -35.35 -2.69 -16.87
CA SER A 3 -34.94 -3.11 -15.55
C SER A 3 -33.45 -3.43 -15.50
N SER A 4 -32.92 -3.37 -14.27
CA SER A 4 -31.80 -4.17 -13.76
C SER A 4 -30.40 -3.89 -14.32
N ASP A 5 -29.78 -2.81 -13.84
CA ASP A 5 -28.35 -2.81 -13.55
C ASP A 5 -28.13 -3.51 -12.19
N THR A 6 -28.04 -4.84 -12.22
CA THR A 6 -27.52 -5.60 -11.08
C THR A 6 -26.00 -5.56 -11.16
N PRO A 7 -25.26 -4.97 -10.19
CA PRO A 7 -23.82 -5.09 -10.20
C PRO A 7 -23.49 -6.55 -9.88
N ALA A 8 -22.99 -7.26 -10.90
CA ALA A 8 -22.50 -8.61 -10.76
C ALA A 8 -21.37 -8.61 -9.72
N ASN A 9 -21.67 -9.22 -8.57
CA ASN A 9 -20.70 -9.74 -7.63
C ASN A 9 -19.76 -10.70 -8.38
N SER A 10 -18.64 -10.19 -8.88
CA SER A 10 -17.55 -11.01 -9.39
C SER A 10 -16.47 -11.11 -8.32
N SER A 11 -16.69 -12.03 -7.38
CA SER A 11 -15.66 -12.63 -6.54
C SER A 11 -14.64 -13.34 -7.43
N GLY A 12 -13.54 -12.65 -7.74
CA GLY A 12 -12.42 -13.17 -8.51
C GLY A 12 -11.43 -12.04 -8.74
N PHE A 13 -10.27 -12.10 -8.07
CA PHE A 13 -9.19 -11.14 -8.24
C PHE A 13 -8.73 -11.16 -9.70
N LYS A 14 -9.24 -10.20 -10.48
CA LYS A 14 -8.83 -9.99 -11.86
C LYS A 14 -7.38 -9.49 -11.82
N THR A 15 -6.54 -10.16 -12.60
CA THR A 15 -5.22 -9.68 -12.99
C THR A 15 -5.36 -8.27 -13.57
N GLY A 16 -4.96 -7.27 -12.79
CA GLY A 16 -5.06 -5.85 -13.13
C GLY A 16 -5.87 -5.11 -12.07
N LEU A 17 -5.19 -4.65 -11.02
CA LEU A 17 -5.73 -3.54 -10.22
C LEU A 17 -5.86 -2.36 -11.19
N THR A 18 -7.09 -1.95 -11.51
CA THR A 18 -7.30 -0.72 -12.28
C THR A 18 -6.99 0.46 -11.37
N TRP A 19 -6.49 1.55 -11.95
CA TRP A 19 -6.18 2.77 -11.19
C TRP A 19 -7.42 3.65 -10.97
N ASP A 20 -8.60 3.03 -10.90
CA ASP A 20 -9.86 3.74 -10.72
C ASP A 20 -10.00 4.15 -9.26
N LEU A 21 -10.29 5.43 -9.02
CA LEU A 21 -10.39 5.97 -7.67
C LEU A 21 -11.70 5.55 -7.00
N THR A 22 -11.60 5.02 -5.79
CA THR A 22 -12.75 4.78 -4.92
C THR A 22 -13.45 6.10 -4.53
N PRO A 23 -14.73 6.08 -4.11
CA PRO A 23 -15.42 7.29 -3.65
C PRO A 23 -14.76 8.00 -2.45
N TYR A 24 -14.00 7.25 -1.64
CA TYR A 24 -13.18 7.84 -0.57
C TYR A 24 -11.99 8.62 -1.15
N GLU A 25 -11.25 8.02 -2.08
CA GLU A 25 -10.08 8.64 -2.70
C GLU A 25 -10.42 9.88 -3.53
N GLN A 26 -11.60 9.94 -4.15
CA GLN A 26 -12.06 11.10 -4.91
C GLN A 26 -12.22 12.36 -4.05
N GLN A 27 -12.49 12.20 -2.75
CA GLN A 27 -12.73 13.31 -1.83
C GLN A 27 -11.72 13.37 -0.66
N ARG A 28 -10.66 12.53 -0.69
CA ARG A 28 -9.64 12.52 0.36
C ARG A 28 -8.95 13.88 0.43
N LYS A 29 -8.66 14.34 1.64
CA LYS A 29 -7.86 15.55 1.87
C LYS A 29 -6.42 15.15 2.17
N SER A 30 -5.48 16.07 1.99
CA SER A 30 -4.10 15.85 2.45
C SER A 30 -4.10 15.56 3.94
N HIS A 31 -3.22 14.65 4.38
CA HIS A 31 -2.93 14.50 5.79
C HIS A 31 -2.05 15.68 6.22
N GLU A 32 -2.42 16.32 7.33
CA GLU A 32 -1.59 17.36 7.94
C GLU A 32 -0.34 16.72 8.55
N LEU A 33 0.80 17.37 8.36
CA LEU A 33 2.06 16.90 8.92
C LEU A 33 2.10 17.23 10.42
N LEU A 34 2.50 16.25 11.22
CA LEU A 34 2.89 16.47 12.61
C LEU A 34 4.27 17.12 12.63
N HIS A 35 4.37 18.27 13.30
CA HIS A 35 5.61 18.99 13.54
C HIS A 35 5.96 18.85 15.02
N ASP A 36 7.25 18.76 15.34
CA ASP A 36 7.78 18.86 16.72
C ASP A 36 7.41 17.73 17.70
N GLU A 37 7.03 16.55 17.20
CA GLU A 37 6.76 15.37 18.03
C GLU A 37 7.88 14.32 17.93
N GLU A 38 8.37 13.84 19.08
CA GLU A 38 9.31 12.72 19.14
C GLU A 38 8.56 11.38 19.02
N LEU A 39 8.91 10.59 18.00
CA LEU A 39 8.31 9.28 17.79
C LEU A 39 9.09 8.18 18.52
N LEU A 40 8.47 7.63 19.57
CA LEU A 40 8.99 6.44 20.25
C LEU A 40 8.54 5.17 19.53
N ILE A 41 9.33 4.74 18.55
CA ILE A 41 9.08 3.51 17.79
C ILE A 41 10.13 2.47 18.17
N SER A 42 9.67 1.28 18.57
CA SER A 42 10.57 0.15 18.76
C SER A 42 11.14 -0.28 17.41
N PRO A 43 12.46 -0.49 17.26
CA PRO A 43 13.05 -0.99 16.02
C PRO A 43 12.44 -2.32 15.56
N LYS A 44 11.95 -3.15 16.50
CA LYS A 44 11.28 -4.42 16.19
C LYS A 44 9.96 -4.21 15.44
N SER A 45 9.29 -3.07 15.62
CA SER A 45 8.03 -2.74 14.95
C SER A 45 8.20 -2.45 13.45
N LEU A 46 9.44 -2.23 12.99
CA LEU A 46 9.77 -1.97 11.58
C LEU A 46 10.60 -3.09 10.93
N GLN A 47 10.75 -4.21 11.65
CA GLN A 47 11.69 -5.24 11.25
C GLN A 47 11.26 -5.92 9.95
N SER A 48 9.98 -6.23 9.77
CA SER A 48 9.48 -6.84 8.54
C SER A 48 9.59 -5.92 7.32
N GLU A 49 9.57 -4.62 7.53
CA GLU A 49 9.54 -3.61 6.48
C GLU A 49 10.95 -3.21 6.01
N LEU A 50 11.93 -3.26 6.92
CA LEU A 50 13.29 -2.74 6.68
C LEU A 50 14.38 -3.80 6.69
N THR A 51 14.06 -5.08 6.88
CA THR A 51 15.04 -6.18 6.81
C THR A 51 15.18 -6.66 5.37
N CYS A 52 16.43 -6.83 4.92
CA CYS A 52 16.72 -7.47 3.64
C CYS A 52 16.40 -8.97 3.72
N PRO A 53 15.55 -9.51 2.84
CA PRO A 53 15.19 -10.94 2.88
C PRO A 53 16.37 -11.87 2.52
N ILE A 54 17.47 -11.33 2.01
CA ILE A 54 18.67 -12.09 1.60
C ILE A 54 19.68 -12.16 2.75
N CYS A 55 20.10 -11.02 3.31
CA CYS A 55 21.12 -11.00 4.36
C CYS A 55 20.58 -11.00 5.79
N LEU A 56 19.26 -10.87 5.96
CA LEU A 56 18.58 -10.82 7.26
C LEU A 56 19.04 -9.69 8.20
N ASP A 57 19.70 -8.67 7.63
CA ASP A 57 20.09 -7.43 8.29
C ASP A 57 19.31 -6.26 7.69
N LEU A 58 19.45 -5.06 8.26
CA LEU A 58 18.84 -3.84 7.75
C LEU A 58 19.21 -3.60 6.28
N LEU A 59 18.22 -3.23 5.46
CA LEU A 59 18.43 -2.86 4.06
C LEU A 59 19.52 -1.78 3.92
N ARG A 60 20.51 -2.05 3.06
CA ARG A 60 21.56 -1.10 2.66
C ARG A 60 21.56 -0.97 1.14
N ASN A 61 21.73 0.25 0.63
CA ASN A 61 21.71 0.53 -0.81
C ASN A 61 20.45 -0.05 -1.51
N THR A 62 19.28 0.16 -0.90
CA THR A 62 18.01 -0.46 -1.27
C THR A 62 17.74 -0.41 -2.77
N ARG A 63 17.49 -1.57 -3.36
CA ARG A 63 17.02 -1.72 -4.73
C ARG A 63 15.64 -2.34 -4.70
N THR A 64 14.84 -2.02 -5.71
CA THR A 64 13.45 -2.47 -5.80
C THR A 64 13.24 -3.10 -7.16
N THR A 65 12.66 -4.30 -7.20
CA THR A 65 12.32 -4.95 -8.48
C THR A 65 11.19 -4.18 -9.16
N LYS A 66 11.27 -3.98 -10.48
CA LYS A 66 10.26 -3.20 -11.21
C LYS A 66 8.89 -3.88 -11.25
N GLU A 67 8.89 -5.20 -11.36
CA GLU A 67 7.66 -5.98 -11.56
C GLU A 67 6.87 -6.24 -10.27
N CYS A 68 7.58 -6.41 -9.14
CA CYS A 68 6.95 -6.83 -7.89
C CYS A 68 7.27 -5.94 -6.69
N LEU A 69 8.05 -4.87 -6.87
CA LEU A 69 8.39 -3.88 -5.85
C LEU A 69 8.99 -4.45 -4.55
N HIS A 70 9.49 -5.68 -4.58
CA HIS A 70 10.22 -6.28 -3.46
C HIS A 70 11.59 -5.61 -3.30
N ARG A 71 11.98 -5.45 -2.05
CA ARG A 71 13.25 -4.87 -1.60
C ARG A 71 14.10 -5.94 -0.93
#